data_AF-A0A669DMS4-F1
#
_entry.id   AF-A0A669DMS4-F1
#
_cell.length_a   1.000
_cell.length_b   1.000
_cell.length_c   1.000
_cell.angle_alpha   90.00
_cell.angle_beta   90.00
_cell.angle_gamma   90.00
#
_symmetry.space_group_name_H-M   'P 1'
#
loop_
_entity.id
_entity.type
_entity.pdbx_description
1 polymer ?
#
loop_
_entity_poly.entity_id
_entity_poly.type
_entity_poly.pdbx_seq_one_letter_code
_entity_poly.pdbx_strand_id
1 'polypeptide(L)'
;MASSLRGKGSSKQDQNKDKGEHLKQLTLSSNADANATASTCDADTRILAELEKIRKDNKDGHMETQQALTRLEASFKNLREDMTKLENRTTEMEERIGDNEDSTRRHERALRYLLHREMDLTARCEDMQNRLRRNNLRIYRVPEGSEGRDVKLFVLELCKSTLQLPADLNIGIERAHRALAAKPKNPDAAPRSLVVRFWDFSVKETILRQAWDQKRVLYKGTQIYFDHDFSPELQKRRALILDAVKQLKLKNIRAKCVFPAKLRLFKDGGEKTFSSLTEALPTLQELGIQVRVDQRKRMETELAWSRWSAEGTRAGVTLALAEMKTFFMED
;
A
#
# COMPACT_ATOMS: atom_id res chain seq x y z
N MET A 1 27.22 10.65 44.44
CA MET A 1 26.51 10.50 45.73
C MET A 1 26.26 9.02 45.95
N ALA A 2 27.00 8.43 46.87
CA ALA A 2 26.85 7.07 47.35
C ALA A 2 26.46 7.14 48.84
N SER A 3 25.52 6.30 49.25
CA SER A 3 25.26 5.91 50.65
C SER A 3 24.54 4.55 50.55
N SER A 4 25.20 3.39 50.70
CA SER A 4 25.93 2.84 51.85
C SER A 4 25.09 2.78 53.12
N LEU A 5 24.74 1.56 53.53
CA LEU A 5 24.83 0.96 54.88
C LEU A 5 24.37 -0.52 54.72
N ARG A 6 25.24 -1.54 54.62
CA ARG A 6 26.04 -2.20 55.70
C ARG A 6 25.12 -2.82 56.77
N GLY A 7 25.10 -4.12 57.08
CA GLY A 7 25.82 -5.31 56.62
C GLY A 7 25.69 -6.44 57.68
N LYS A 8 26.51 -7.48 57.48
CA LYS A 8 26.78 -8.69 58.31
C LYS A 8 25.82 -9.88 58.10
N GLY A 9 26.26 -11.12 57.89
CA GLY A 9 27.61 -11.69 57.88
C GLY A 9 27.68 -12.98 58.72
N SER A 10 28.41 -13.98 58.18
CA SER A 10 28.82 -15.29 58.69
C SER A 10 27.81 -16.44 58.51
N SER A 11 28.04 -17.53 57.75
CA SER A 11 29.19 -18.43 57.46
C SER A 11 29.36 -19.56 58.48
N LYS A 12 29.13 -20.81 58.04
CA LYS A 12 30.03 -22.00 58.12
C LYS A 12 29.19 -23.25 57.79
N GLN A 13 29.42 -23.91 56.64
CA GLN A 13 30.43 -24.93 56.34
C GLN A 13 30.16 -26.30 57.02
N ASP A 14 29.91 -27.28 56.15
CA ASP A 14 30.15 -28.73 56.21
C ASP A 14 30.45 -29.39 57.57
N GLN A 15 29.74 -30.49 57.83
CA GLN A 15 30.41 -31.79 58.03
C GLN A 15 29.42 -32.97 57.97
N ASN A 16 29.70 -33.84 57.00
CA ASN A 16 29.21 -35.21 56.88
C ASN A 16 30.24 -36.11 57.60
N LYS A 17 29.86 -36.91 58.60
CA LYS A 17 30.56 -38.15 59.03
C LYS A 17 29.88 -38.84 60.23
N ASP A 18 29.77 -40.16 60.09
CA ASP A 18 29.71 -41.20 61.12
C ASP A 18 28.63 -41.16 62.21
N LYS A 19 27.72 -42.14 62.12
CA LYS A 19 27.26 -43.07 63.17
C LYS A 19 26.16 -43.94 62.54
N GLY A 20 26.39 -45.19 62.14
CA GLY A 20 27.12 -46.22 62.87
C GLY A 20 26.22 -46.78 63.97
N GLU A 21 25.38 -47.74 63.58
CA GLU A 21 24.85 -48.87 64.36
C GLU A 21 24.36 -48.60 65.80
N HIS A 22 23.04 -48.62 65.98
CA HIS A 22 22.44 -49.13 67.23
C HIS A 22 21.16 -49.91 66.94
N LEU A 23 21.34 -51.12 66.40
CA LEU A 23 20.34 -52.17 66.44
C LEU A 23 20.35 -52.76 67.86
N LYS A 24 19.49 -52.26 68.75
CA LYS A 24 19.21 -52.92 70.03
C LYS A 24 18.01 -53.83 69.87
N GLN A 25 18.34 -55.11 69.73
CA GLN A 25 17.50 -56.27 69.97
C GLN A 25 16.78 -56.11 71.31
N LEU A 26 15.44 -56.02 71.30
CA LEU A 26 14.60 -56.19 72.48
C LEU A 26 14.09 -57.64 72.45
N THR A 27 14.80 -58.47 73.20
CA THR A 27 14.43 -59.86 73.49
C THR A 27 13.14 -59.88 74.32
N LEU A 28 12.15 -60.63 73.82
CA LEU A 28 10.95 -61.03 74.54
C LEU A 28 11.35 -61.89 75.76
N SER A 29 10.99 -61.42 76.94
CA SER A 29 10.99 -62.23 78.16
C SER A 29 9.66 -62.99 78.24
N SER A 30 9.71 -64.30 78.07
CA SER A 30 8.64 -65.21 78.44
C SER A 30 8.47 -65.23 79.96
N ASN A 31 7.27 -64.92 80.46
CA ASN A 31 6.80 -65.42 81.74
C ASN A 31 5.40 -65.98 81.53
N ALA A 32 5.27 -67.28 81.82
CA ALA A 32 4.04 -68.03 81.80
C ALA A 32 3.28 -67.78 83.10
N ASP A 33 2.04 -67.32 82.99
CA ASP A 33 1.01 -67.54 84.01
C ASP A 33 -0.21 -68.12 83.29
N ALA A 34 -0.38 -69.43 83.44
CA ALA A 34 -1.46 -70.21 82.85
C ALA A 34 -2.59 -70.37 83.89
N ASN A 35 -3.63 -69.53 83.83
CA ASN A 35 -4.99 -69.91 84.27
C ASN A 35 -6.07 -68.85 83.92
N ALA A 36 -6.58 -68.80 82.67
CA ALA A 36 -7.90 -68.23 82.29
C ALA A 36 -8.19 -68.27 80.75
N THR A 37 -7.74 -69.29 80.01
CA THR A 37 -7.60 -69.21 78.54
C THR A 37 -8.46 -70.21 77.76
N ALA A 38 -9.81 -70.11 77.84
CA ALA A 38 -10.67 -70.96 77.01
C ALA A 38 -11.89 -70.30 76.35
N SER A 39 -12.33 -69.11 76.80
CA SER A 39 -13.48 -68.39 76.19
C SER A 39 -13.08 -67.05 75.55
N THR A 40 -11.99 -66.45 75.98
CA THR A 40 -11.38 -65.23 75.40
C THR A 40 -10.51 -65.52 74.16
N CYS A 41 -10.02 -66.75 73.99
CA CYS A 41 -9.11 -67.08 72.88
C CYS A 41 -9.78 -67.11 71.50
N ASP A 42 -11.08 -67.38 71.39
CA ASP A 42 -11.79 -67.42 70.09
C ASP A 42 -12.22 -66.00 69.62
N ALA A 43 -12.48 -65.08 70.56
CA ALA A 43 -12.75 -63.68 70.25
C ALA A 43 -11.46 -62.94 69.88
N ASP A 44 -10.38 -63.17 70.64
CA ASP A 44 -9.08 -62.55 70.39
C ASP A 44 -8.47 -63.02 69.05
N THR A 45 -8.64 -64.28 68.67
CA THR A 45 -8.17 -64.80 67.36
C THR A 45 -8.97 -64.24 66.18
N ARG A 46 -10.29 -64.02 66.32
CA ARG A 46 -11.11 -63.37 65.28
C ARG A 46 -10.75 -61.89 65.10
N ILE A 47 -10.52 -61.17 66.20
CA ILE A 47 -10.08 -59.77 66.17
C ILE A 47 -8.69 -59.67 65.52
N LEU A 48 -7.76 -60.59 65.83
CA LEU A 48 -6.45 -60.63 65.18
C LEU A 48 -6.57 -60.90 63.68
N ALA A 49 -7.43 -61.81 63.24
CA ALA A 49 -7.68 -62.08 61.83
C ALA A 49 -8.29 -60.88 61.07
N GLU A 50 -9.22 -60.14 61.69
CA GLU A 50 -9.75 -58.90 61.12
C GLU A 50 -8.70 -57.78 61.07
N LEU A 51 -7.86 -57.65 62.09
CA LEU A 51 -6.76 -56.68 62.10
C LEU A 51 -5.69 -57.00 61.04
N GLU A 52 -5.41 -58.29 60.80
CA GLU A 52 -4.54 -58.72 59.70
C GLU A 52 -5.15 -58.41 58.33
N LYS A 53 -6.46 -58.60 58.18
CA LYS A 53 -7.18 -58.23 56.96
C LYS A 53 -7.15 -56.72 56.71
N ILE A 54 -7.45 -55.90 57.72
CA ILE A 54 -7.37 -54.43 57.63
C ILE A 54 -5.93 -53.97 57.33
N ARG A 55 -4.91 -54.61 57.93
CA ARG A 55 -3.51 -54.33 57.60
C ARG A 55 -3.17 -54.67 56.15
N LYS A 56 -3.74 -55.74 55.60
CA LYS A 56 -3.55 -56.12 54.21
C LYS A 56 -4.26 -55.14 53.27
N ASP A 57 -5.53 -54.84 53.53
CA ASP A 57 -6.30 -53.87 52.75
C ASP A 57 -5.68 -52.46 52.78
N ASN A 58 -5.15 -52.02 53.94
CA ASN A 58 -4.41 -50.76 54.04
C ASN A 58 -3.06 -50.78 53.29
N LYS A 59 -2.35 -51.92 53.27
CA LYS A 59 -1.13 -52.07 52.47
C LYS A 59 -1.44 -52.03 50.97
N ASP A 60 -2.51 -52.71 50.56
CA ASP A 60 -2.95 -52.77 49.17
C ASP A 60 -3.43 -51.37 48.70
N GLY A 61 -4.23 -50.67 49.50
CA GLY A 61 -4.63 -49.28 49.22
C GLY A 61 -3.45 -48.29 49.24
N HIS A 62 -2.46 -48.51 50.12
CA HIS A 62 -1.24 -47.70 50.11
C HIS A 62 -0.40 -47.94 48.85
N MET A 63 -0.31 -49.19 48.39
CA MET A 63 0.35 -49.52 47.14
C MET A 63 -0.38 -48.92 45.93
N GLU A 64 -1.71 -48.98 45.89
CA GLU A 64 -2.51 -48.37 44.81
C GLU A 64 -2.36 -46.86 44.77
N THR A 65 -2.41 -46.19 45.93
CA THR A 65 -2.19 -44.74 46.01
C THR A 65 -0.77 -44.35 45.62
N GLN A 66 0.24 -45.13 46.00
CA GLN A 66 1.63 -44.91 45.59
C GLN A 66 1.82 -45.13 44.08
N GLN A 67 1.14 -46.13 43.49
CA GLN A 67 1.13 -46.32 42.04
C GLN A 67 0.40 -45.18 41.31
N ALA A 68 -0.70 -44.66 41.85
CA ALA A 68 -1.39 -43.51 41.28
C ALA A 68 -0.51 -42.25 41.34
N LEU A 69 0.17 -42.01 42.46
CA LEU A 69 1.09 -40.88 42.63
C LEU A 69 2.28 -40.97 41.65
N THR A 70 2.90 -42.14 41.49
CA THR A 70 4.00 -42.30 40.52
C THR A 70 3.55 -42.11 39.07
N ARG A 71 2.34 -42.53 38.71
CA ARG A 71 1.75 -42.23 37.38
C ARG A 71 1.51 -40.73 37.18
N LEU A 72 1.05 -40.05 38.23
CA LEU A 72 0.77 -38.61 38.22
C LEU A 72 2.09 -37.81 38.15
N GLU A 73 3.14 -38.24 38.85
CA GLU A 73 4.48 -37.68 38.73
C GLU A 73 5.03 -37.83 37.30
N ALA A 74 4.81 -38.98 36.66
CA ALA A 74 5.20 -39.20 35.28
C ALA A 74 4.42 -38.29 34.31
N SER A 75 3.11 -38.14 34.48
CA SER A 75 2.31 -37.24 33.64
C SER A 75 2.69 -35.76 33.84
N PHE A 76 3.01 -35.34 35.06
CA PHE A 76 3.53 -33.99 35.32
C PHE A 76 4.90 -33.74 34.67
N LYS A 77 5.79 -34.75 34.65
CA LYS A 77 7.06 -34.65 33.93
C LYS A 77 6.84 -34.46 32.43
N ASN A 78 5.96 -35.27 31.82
CA ASN A 78 5.62 -35.14 30.41
C ASN A 78 4.99 -33.77 30.09
N LEU A 79 4.05 -33.30 30.91
CA LEU A 79 3.45 -31.96 30.75
C LEU A 79 4.49 -30.85 30.86
N ARG A 80 5.46 -30.98 31.78
CA ARG A 80 6.55 -30.02 31.90
C ARG A 80 7.43 -30.01 30.65
N GLU A 81 7.77 -31.17 30.11
CA GLU A 81 8.52 -31.27 28.86
C GLU A 81 7.75 -30.64 27.69
N ASP A 82 6.47 -30.95 27.56
CA ASP A 82 5.64 -30.39 26.48
C ASP A 82 5.45 -28.87 26.63
N MET A 83 5.33 -28.37 27.87
CA MET A 83 5.32 -26.93 28.14
C MET A 83 6.63 -26.28 27.68
N THR A 84 7.79 -26.85 28.00
CA THR A 84 9.08 -26.30 27.55
C THR A 84 9.23 -26.33 26.02
N LYS A 85 8.74 -27.39 25.35
CA LYS A 85 8.72 -27.44 23.88
C LYS A 85 7.81 -26.37 23.30
N LEU A 86 6.66 -26.11 23.92
CA LEU A 86 5.72 -25.09 23.47
C LEU A 86 6.30 -23.69 23.66
N GLU A 87 6.97 -23.43 24.79
CA GLU A 87 7.68 -22.18 25.05
C GLU A 87 8.73 -21.92 23.96
N ASN A 88 9.59 -22.90 23.68
CA ASN A 88 10.61 -22.76 22.63
C ASN A 88 10.02 -22.52 21.24
N ARG A 89 8.92 -23.20 20.89
CA ARG A 89 8.22 -22.96 19.61
C ARG A 89 7.59 -21.58 19.57
N THR A 90 7.09 -21.08 20.70
CA THR A 90 6.48 -19.76 20.79
C THR A 90 7.54 -18.68 20.62
N THR A 91 8.70 -18.80 21.27
CA THR A 91 9.81 -17.85 21.10
C THR A 91 10.34 -17.83 19.66
N GLU A 92 10.49 -19.00 19.02
CA GLU A 92 10.88 -19.07 17.60
C GLU A 92 9.84 -18.42 16.68
N MET A 93 8.54 -18.61 16.96
CA MET A 93 7.48 -17.96 16.20
C MET A 93 7.49 -16.44 16.40
N GLU A 94 7.72 -15.96 17.63
CA GLU A 94 7.83 -14.52 17.93
C GLU A 94 9.01 -13.89 17.19
N GLU A 95 10.18 -14.53 17.17
CA GLU A 95 11.35 -14.05 16.44
C GLU A 95 11.08 -13.98 14.93
N ARG A 96 10.53 -15.05 14.35
CA ARG A 96 10.17 -15.09 12.92
C ARG A 96 9.11 -14.06 12.55
N ILE A 97 8.17 -13.78 13.46
CA ILE A 97 7.16 -12.73 13.26
C ILE A 97 7.85 -11.36 13.29
N GLY A 98 8.75 -11.11 14.25
CA GLY A 98 9.54 -9.88 14.34
C GLY A 98 10.34 -9.61 13.05
N ASP A 99 11.07 -10.61 12.57
CA ASP A 99 11.84 -10.52 11.32
C ASP A 99 10.94 -10.20 10.11
N ASN A 100 9.77 -10.84 10.04
CA ASN A 100 8.82 -10.63 8.96
C ASN A 100 8.16 -9.24 9.04
N GLU A 101 7.86 -8.75 10.24
CA GLU A 101 7.37 -7.38 10.45
C GLU A 101 8.40 -6.35 10.00
N ASP A 102 9.68 -6.54 10.35
CA ASP A 102 10.74 -5.63 9.95
C ASP A 102 11.05 -5.71 8.45
N SER A 103 10.99 -6.90 7.86
CA SER A 103 11.05 -7.05 6.40
C SER A 103 9.86 -6.36 5.72
N THR A 104 8.66 -6.48 6.27
CA THR A 104 7.45 -5.84 5.73
C THR A 104 7.56 -4.33 5.80
N ARG A 105 8.03 -3.77 6.92
CA ARG A 105 8.32 -2.33 7.06
C ARG A 105 9.36 -1.85 6.06
N ARG A 106 10.43 -2.61 5.82
CA ARG A 106 11.43 -2.29 4.78
C ARG A 106 10.82 -2.29 3.38
N HIS A 107 10.02 -3.29 3.05
CA HIS A 107 9.32 -3.37 1.76
C HIS A 107 8.33 -2.22 1.57
N GLU A 108 7.55 -1.86 2.59
CA GLU A 108 6.61 -0.73 2.52
C GLU A 108 7.35 0.59 2.24
N ARG A 109 8.48 0.83 2.91
CA ARG A 109 9.30 2.02 2.68
C ARG A 109 9.84 2.06 1.25
N ALA A 110 10.36 0.94 0.75
CA ALA A 110 10.85 0.83 -0.62
C ALA A 110 9.73 1.03 -1.65
N LEU A 111 8.55 0.45 -1.43
CA LEU A 111 7.38 0.60 -2.30
C LEU A 111 6.91 2.05 -2.38
N ARG A 112 6.83 2.76 -1.24
CA ARG A 112 6.48 4.19 -1.22
C ARG A 112 7.51 5.03 -1.98
N TYR A 113 8.80 4.75 -1.80
CA TYR A 113 9.86 5.43 -2.55
C TYR A 113 9.73 5.20 -4.07
N LEU A 114 9.54 3.95 -4.49
CA LEU A 114 9.38 3.62 -5.91
C LEU A 114 8.13 4.27 -6.51
N LEU A 115 7.01 4.30 -5.76
CA LEU A 115 5.78 4.97 -6.19
C LEU A 115 6.01 6.48 -6.40
N HIS A 116 6.64 7.17 -5.45
CA HIS A 116 6.96 8.59 -5.60
C HIS A 116 7.89 8.84 -6.79
N ARG A 117 8.93 8.01 -6.94
CA ARG A 117 9.85 8.12 -8.07
C ARG A 117 9.16 7.87 -9.41
N GLU A 118 8.25 6.91 -9.48
CA GLU A 118 7.46 6.62 -10.68
C GLU A 118 6.54 7.78 -11.03
N MET A 119 5.86 8.38 -10.05
CA MET A 119 5.03 9.57 -10.23
C MET A 119 5.86 10.78 -10.72
N ASP A 120 7.05 10.99 -10.15
CA ASP A 120 7.93 12.08 -10.59
C ASP A 120 8.46 11.86 -12.01
N LEU A 121 8.85 10.62 -12.34
CA LEU A 121 9.35 10.28 -13.67
C LEU A 121 8.25 10.40 -14.72
N THR A 122 7.04 9.92 -14.43
CA THR A 122 5.89 10.04 -15.33
C THR A 122 5.54 11.51 -15.55
N ALA A 123 5.47 12.33 -14.50
CA ALA A 123 5.22 13.77 -14.62
C ALA A 123 6.27 14.49 -15.47
N ARG A 124 7.57 14.16 -15.29
CA ARG A 124 8.66 14.71 -16.12
C ARG A 124 8.54 14.28 -17.57
N CYS A 125 8.26 13.00 -17.83
CA CYS A 125 8.07 12.48 -19.18
C CYS A 125 6.89 13.16 -19.88
N GLU A 126 5.76 13.33 -19.19
CA GLU A 126 4.60 14.06 -19.71
C GLU A 126 4.95 15.51 -20.04
N ASP A 127 5.64 16.23 -19.14
CA ASP A 127 6.04 17.62 -19.38
C ASP A 127 6.97 17.72 -20.60
N MET A 128 7.96 16.84 -20.72
CA MET A 128 8.84 16.77 -21.89
C MET A 128 8.06 16.52 -23.18
N GLN A 129 7.16 15.53 -23.20
CA GLN A 129 6.34 15.24 -24.37
C GLN A 129 5.49 16.45 -24.77
N ASN A 130 4.86 17.12 -23.80
CA ASN A 130 4.01 18.28 -24.08
C ASN A 130 4.83 19.48 -24.55
N ARG A 131 6.04 19.72 -24.01
CA ARG A 131 6.96 20.76 -24.50
C ARG A 131 7.37 20.52 -25.95
N LEU A 132 7.72 19.28 -26.29
CA LEU A 132 8.08 18.90 -27.67
C LEU A 132 6.93 19.07 -28.66
N ARG A 133 5.68 18.96 -28.20
CA ARG A 133 4.47 19.13 -29.01
C ARG A 133 3.89 20.54 -29.00
N ARG A 134 4.49 21.51 -28.30
CA ARG A 134 3.96 22.90 -28.23
C ARG A 134 3.83 23.55 -29.59
N ASN A 135 4.73 23.26 -30.52
CA ASN A 135 4.68 23.80 -31.89
C ASN A 135 3.88 22.90 -32.85
N ASN A 136 3.32 21.80 -32.35
CA ASN A 136 2.53 20.88 -33.16
C ASN A 136 1.05 21.24 -33.13
N LEU A 137 0.42 21.19 -34.29
CA LEU A 137 -1.02 21.34 -34.52
C LEU A 137 -1.56 20.05 -35.13
N ARG A 138 -2.79 19.72 -34.81
CA ARG A 138 -3.47 18.55 -35.34
C ARG A 138 -4.71 18.96 -36.11
N ILE A 139 -4.82 18.49 -37.35
CA ILE A 139 -5.97 18.74 -38.23
C ILE A 139 -6.74 17.44 -38.40
N TYR A 140 -8.03 17.46 -38.07
CA TYR A 140 -8.92 16.30 -38.13
C TYR A 140 -9.86 16.37 -39.33
N ARG A 141 -10.32 15.19 -39.76
CA ARG A 141 -11.32 15.00 -40.83
C ARG A 141 -10.89 15.45 -42.24
N VAL A 142 -9.59 15.51 -42.50
CA VAL A 142 -9.09 15.74 -43.87
C VAL A 142 -9.20 14.44 -44.67
N PRO A 143 -9.91 14.42 -45.82
CA PRO A 143 -10.09 13.22 -46.65
C PRO A 143 -8.76 12.57 -47.02
N GLU A 144 -8.69 11.23 -46.90
CA GLU A 144 -7.46 10.50 -47.21
C GLU A 144 -7.07 10.62 -48.68
N GLY A 145 -5.77 10.77 -48.96
CA GLY A 145 -5.25 10.90 -50.33
C GLY A 145 -5.37 12.30 -50.94
N SER A 146 -6.00 13.26 -50.25
CA SER A 146 -6.11 14.65 -50.74
C SER A 146 -4.79 15.43 -50.74
N GLU A 147 -3.76 14.93 -50.03
CA GLU A 147 -2.48 15.62 -49.80
C GLU A 147 -1.51 15.58 -50.98
N GLY A 148 -1.70 14.66 -51.92
CA GLY A 148 -0.73 14.42 -53.00
C GLY A 148 0.63 13.93 -52.48
N ARG A 149 1.71 14.34 -53.14
CA ARG A 149 3.10 13.97 -52.78
C ARG A 149 3.66 14.81 -51.63
N ASP A 150 3.35 16.10 -51.58
CA ASP A 150 3.92 17.05 -50.62
C ASP A 150 2.88 17.54 -49.59
N VAL A 151 2.82 16.81 -48.47
CA VAL A 151 1.90 17.14 -47.35
C VAL A 151 2.14 18.55 -46.80
N LYS A 152 3.38 19.06 -46.85
CA LYS A 152 3.70 20.41 -46.37
C LYS A 152 3.02 21.49 -47.20
N LEU A 153 3.14 21.41 -48.53
CA LEU A 153 2.52 22.37 -49.45
C LEU A 153 1.00 22.29 -49.35
N PHE A 154 0.47 21.07 -49.29
CA PHE A 154 -0.96 20.84 -49.08
C PHE A 154 -1.49 21.52 -47.82
N VAL A 155 -0.81 21.38 -46.67
CA VAL A 155 -1.24 22.02 -45.43
C VAL A 155 -1.18 23.54 -45.53
N LEU A 156 -0.17 24.08 -46.20
CA LEU A 156 -0.03 25.52 -46.40
C LEU A 156 -1.18 26.07 -47.25
N GLU A 157 -1.50 25.41 -48.36
CA GLU A 157 -2.64 25.75 -49.22
C GLU A 157 -3.97 25.59 -48.47
N LEU A 158 -4.14 24.50 -47.72
CA LEU A 158 -5.33 24.22 -46.91
C LEU A 158 -5.56 25.36 -45.90
N CYS A 159 -4.54 25.78 -45.16
CA CYS A 159 -4.66 26.89 -44.21
C CYS A 159 -5.05 28.19 -44.92
N LYS A 160 -4.41 28.53 -46.04
CA LYS A 160 -4.72 29.77 -46.80
C LYS A 160 -6.10 29.76 -47.44
N SER A 161 -6.59 28.60 -47.90
CA SER A 161 -7.88 28.49 -48.58
C SER A 161 -9.04 28.41 -47.61
N THR A 162 -8.83 27.83 -46.41
CA THR A 162 -9.91 27.55 -45.46
C THR A 162 -10.02 28.57 -44.34
N LEU A 163 -8.92 29.23 -43.96
CA LEU A 163 -8.86 30.19 -42.87
C LEU A 163 -8.67 31.62 -43.41
N GLN A 164 -9.30 32.59 -42.76
CA GLN A 164 -9.10 34.02 -43.07
C GLN A 164 -7.85 34.51 -42.33
N LEU A 165 -6.68 34.20 -42.86
CA LEU A 165 -5.40 34.58 -42.27
C LEU A 165 -4.96 35.97 -42.78
N PRO A 166 -4.18 36.74 -41.98
CA PRO A 166 -3.55 37.97 -42.45
C PRO A 166 -2.67 37.71 -43.67
N ALA A 167 -2.71 38.59 -44.66
CA ALA A 167 -1.97 38.43 -45.92
C ALA A 167 -0.44 38.30 -45.71
N ASP A 168 0.09 38.99 -44.70
CA ASP A 168 1.52 39.02 -44.37
C ASP A 168 1.98 37.87 -43.47
N LEU A 169 1.07 36.97 -43.06
CA LEU A 169 1.41 35.88 -42.15
C LEU A 169 2.25 34.82 -42.87
N ASN A 170 3.55 34.76 -42.56
CA ASN A 170 4.44 33.72 -43.07
C ASN A 170 4.21 32.39 -42.33
N ILE A 171 3.61 31.42 -43.01
CA ILE A 171 3.33 30.08 -42.47
C ILE A 171 4.55 29.18 -42.65
N GLY A 172 5.50 29.24 -41.71
CA GLY A 172 6.67 28.36 -41.68
C GLY A 172 6.35 26.97 -41.13
N ILE A 173 6.35 25.95 -42.00
CA ILE A 173 6.11 24.54 -41.64
C ILE A 173 7.42 23.75 -41.64
N GLU A 174 7.82 23.23 -40.48
CA GLU A 174 8.99 22.35 -40.33
C GLU A 174 8.71 20.96 -40.88
N ARG A 175 7.57 20.38 -40.49
CA ARG A 175 7.21 18.99 -40.78
C ARG A 175 5.70 18.85 -40.82
N ALA A 176 5.19 18.16 -41.83
CA ALA A 176 3.78 17.80 -41.92
C ALA A 176 3.67 16.35 -42.39
N HIS A 177 2.81 15.57 -41.74
CA HIS A 177 2.57 14.16 -42.06
C HIS A 177 1.23 13.72 -41.50
N ARG A 178 0.67 12.63 -42.02
CA ARG A 178 -0.45 11.95 -41.36
C ARG A 178 0.03 11.22 -40.12
N ALA A 179 -0.86 11.09 -39.14
CA ALA A 179 -0.62 10.24 -37.98
C ALA A 179 -0.27 8.81 -38.42
N LEU A 180 0.72 8.21 -37.75
CA LEU A 180 1.29 6.89 -38.08
C LEU A 180 0.34 5.70 -37.79
N ALA A 181 -0.96 5.96 -37.58
CA ALA A 181 -1.95 4.91 -37.43
C ALA A 181 -2.17 4.17 -38.76
N ALA A 182 -2.65 2.93 -38.67
CA ALA A 182 -3.04 2.14 -39.84
C ALA A 182 -4.10 2.89 -40.67
N LYS A 183 -3.96 2.82 -42.00
CA LYS A 183 -4.93 3.41 -42.91
C LYS A 183 -6.31 2.76 -42.68
N PRO A 184 -7.38 3.53 -42.46
CA PRO A 184 -8.72 2.97 -42.36
C PRO A 184 -9.05 2.23 -43.66
N LYS A 185 -9.51 0.97 -43.55
CA LYS A 185 -9.93 0.17 -44.70
C LYS A 185 -11.33 0.53 -45.18
N ASN A 186 -12.19 0.93 -44.25
CA ASN A 186 -13.55 1.37 -44.54
C ASN A 186 -13.55 2.85 -44.96
N PRO A 187 -14.13 3.19 -46.13
CA PRO A 187 -14.32 4.59 -46.55
C PRO A 187 -15.08 5.47 -45.54
N ASP A 188 -15.99 4.89 -44.76
CA ASP A 188 -16.81 5.63 -43.78
C ASP A 188 -16.10 5.85 -42.44
N ALA A 189 -14.96 5.18 -42.22
CA ALA A 189 -14.20 5.37 -41.00
C ALA A 189 -13.53 6.76 -40.98
N ALA A 190 -13.37 7.33 -39.79
CA ALA A 190 -12.74 8.64 -39.64
C ALA A 190 -11.31 8.63 -40.22
N PRO A 191 -10.96 9.58 -41.11
CA PRO A 191 -9.64 9.61 -41.72
C PRO A 191 -8.57 9.97 -40.69
N ARG A 192 -7.33 9.55 -40.93
CA ARG A 192 -6.21 9.85 -40.02
C ARG A 192 -5.99 11.36 -39.91
N SER A 193 -5.72 11.85 -38.71
CA SER A 193 -5.39 13.26 -38.50
C SER A 193 -4.04 13.62 -39.12
N LEU A 194 -3.91 14.86 -39.59
CA LEU A 194 -2.62 15.46 -39.95
C LEU A 194 -1.94 16.03 -38.72
N VAL A 195 -0.64 15.80 -38.59
CA VAL A 195 0.22 16.37 -37.55
C VAL A 195 1.22 17.31 -38.22
N VAL A 196 1.16 18.58 -37.84
CA VAL A 196 1.91 19.67 -38.45
C VAL A 196 2.74 20.35 -37.39
N ARG A 197 4.05 20.47 -37.60
CA ARG A 197 4.97 21.21 -36.74
C ARG A 197 5.35 22.52 -37.42
N PHE A 198 5.10 23.63 -36.72
CA PHE A 198 5.47 24.97 -37.16
C PHE A 198 6.85 25.37 -36.61
N TRP A 199 7.54 26.28 -37.30
CA TRP A 199 8.77 26.87 -36.80
C TRP A 199 8.53 27.72 -35.56
N ASP A 200 7.51 28.58 -35.62
CA ASP A 200 7.15 29.50 -34.55
C ASP A 200 5.83 29.08 -33.88
N PHE A 201 5.83 29.13 -32.55
CA PHE A 201 4.68 28.94 -31.70
C PHE A 201 3.60 30.00 -31.95
N SER A 202 4.01 31.25 -32.18
CA SER A 202 3.09 32.37 -32.36
C SER A 202 2.23 32.20 -33.61
N VAL A 203 2.86 31.77 -34.72
CA VAL A 203 2.16 31.47 -35.98
C VAL A 203 1.14 30.35 -35.78
N LYS A 204 1.53 29.26 -35.10
CA LYS A 204 0.60 28.18 -34.75
C LYS A 204 -0.59 28.70 -33.96
N GLU A 205 -0.37 29.51 -32.92
CA GLU A 205 -1.46 30.05 -32.11
C GLU A 205 -2.41 30.94 -32.91
N THR A 206 -1.88 31.81 -33.79
CA THR A 206 -2.71 32.65 -34.65
C THR A 206 -3.60 31.81 -35.56
N ILE A 207 -3.04 30.77 -36.20
CA ILE A 207 -3.80 29.84 -37.05
C ILE A 207 -4.89 29.14 -36.24
N LEU A 208 -4.56 28.67 -35.03
CA LEU A 208 -5.50 27.95 -34.19
C LEU A 208 -6.64 28.84 -33.68
N ARG A 209 -6.33 30.08 -33.25
CA ARG A 209 -7.33 31.07 -32.84
C ARG A 209 -8.28 31.39 -33.99
N GLN A 210 -7.73 31.65 -35.19
CA GLN A 210 -8.56 31.93 -36.36
C GLN A 210 -9.50 30.77 -36.69
N ALA A 211 -9.00 29.53 -36.63
CA ALA A 211 -9.83 28.34 -36.86
C ALA A 211 -10.94 28.17 -35.82
N TRP A 212 -10.67 28.48 -34.55
CA TRP A 212 -11.67 28.42 -33.48
C TRP A 212 -12.69 29.56 -33.55
N ASP A 213 -12.27 30.76 -33.92
CA ASP A 213 -13.15 31.93 -34.05
C ASP A 213 -14.14 31.76 -35.21
N GLN A 214 -13.70 31.15 -36.31
CA GLN A 214 -14.56 30.82 -37.45
C GLN A 214 -15.61 29.73 -37.13
N LYS A 215 -15.38 28.89 -36.10
CA LYS A 215 -16.21 27.76 -35.63
C LYS A 215 -16.46 26.62 -36.65
N ARG A 216 -16.70 26.95 -37.92
CA ARG A 216 -17.01 26.02 -39.01
C ARG A 216 -16.04 26.25 -40.17
N VAL A 217 -14.99 25.44 -40.20
CA VAL A 217 -14.01 25.43 -41.30
C VAL A 217 -14.34 24.27 -42.24
N LEU A 218 -14.57 24.57 -43.52
CA LEU A 218 -14.95 23.58 -44.54
C LEU A 218 -13.81 23.38 -45.54
N TYR A 219 -13.54 22.12 -45.88
CA TYR A 219 -12.65 21.74 -46.96
C TYR A 219 -13.36 20.72 -47.85
N LYS A 220 -13.54 21.03 -49.14
CA LYS A 220 -14.27 20.19 -50.11
C LYS A 220 -15.63 19.72 -49.58
N GLY A 221 -16.39 20.62 -48.97
CA GLY A 221 -17.70 20.33 -48.37
C GLY A 221 -17.68 19.60 -47.03
N THR A 222 -16.52 19.12 -46.56
CA THR A 222 -16.38 18.43 -45.27
C THR A 222 -15.88 19.38 -44.19
N GLN A 223 -16.46 19.32 -42.99
CA GLN A 223 -15.98 20.12 -41.85
C GLN A 223 -14.68 19.51 -41.28
N ILE A 224 -13.64 20.35 -41.22
CA ILE A 224 -12.36 20.02 -40.62
C ILE A 224 -12.20 20.73 -39.28
N TYR A 225 -11.36 20.17 -38.40
CA TYR A 225 -11.10 20.72 -37.07
C TYR A 225 -9.62 20.91 -36.84
N PHE A 226 -9.25 22.04 -36.26
CA PHE A 226 -7.89 22.36 -35.82
C PHE A 226 -7.84 22.31 -34.30
N ASP A 227 -6.86 21.60 -33.75
CA ASP A 227 -6.65 21.50 -32.31
C ASP A 227 -5.15 21.38 -31.99
N HIS A 228 -4.80 21.57 -30.73
CA HIS A 228 -3.45 21.29 -30.26
C HIS A 228 -3.13 19.78 -30.32
N ASP A 229 -1.88 19.43 -30.58
CA ASP A 229 -1.38 18.06 -30.43
C ASP A 229 -0.91 17.83 -28.99
N PHE A 230 -1.81 17.40 -28.11
CA PHE A 230 -1.45 17.01 -26.73
C PHE A 230 -0.96 15.56 -26.66
N SER A 231 -0.19 15.25 -25.61
CA SER A 231 0.08 13.84 -25.26
C SER A 231 -1.23 13.07 -25.00
N PRO A 232 -1.28 11.75 -25.26
CA PRO A 232 -2.50 10.96 -25.06
C PRO A 232 -3.05 11.03 -23.63
N GLU A 233 -2.16 11.03 -22.63
CA GLU A 233 -2.53 11.11 -21.21
C GLU A 233 -3.13 12.47 -20.85
N LEU A 234 -2.53 13.56 -21.36
CA LEU A 234 -3.07 14.89 -21.20
C LEU A 234 -4.42 15.04 -21.92
N GLN A 235 -4.56 14.48 -23.12
CA GLN A 235 -5.81 14.50 -23.88
C GLN A 235 -6.93 13.78 -23.13
N LYS A 236 -6.66 12.62 -22.52
CA LYS A 236 -7.62 11.91 -21.65
C LYS A 236 -8.03 12.75 -20.45
N ARG A 237 -7.07 13.38 -19.75
CA ARG A 237 -7.38 14.28 -18.60
C ARG A 237 -8.23 15.48 -19.02
N ARG A 238 -7.88 16.13 -20.14
CA ARG A 238 -8.66 17.26 -20.69
C ARG A 238 -10.07 16.82 -21.10
N ALA A 239 -10.23 15.63 -21.70
CA ALA A 239 -11.55 15.13 -22.09
C ALA A 239 -12.50 15.01 -20.89
N LEU A 240 -12.03 14.48 -19.77
CA LEU A 240 -12.81 14.39 -18.53
C LEU A 240 -13.21 15.76 -17.99
N ILE A 241 -12.29 16.73 -18.01
CA ILE A 241 -12.58 18.10 -17.57
C ILE A 241 -13.53 18.80 -18.53
N LEU A 242 -13.37 18.60 -19.83
CA LEU A 242 -14.26 19.16 -20.84
C LEU A 242 -15.68 18.63 -20.70
N ASP A 243 -15.84 17.36 -20.30
CA ASP A 243 -17.15 16.80 -19.99
C ASP A 243 -17.79 17.48 -18.77
N ALA A 244 -17.03 17.65 -17.68
CA ALA A 244 -17.48 18.42 -16.53
C ALA A 244 -17.84 19.88 -16.91
N VAL A 245 -17.04 20.53 -17.76
CA VAL A 245 -17.30 21.89 -18.27
C VAL A 245 -18.60 21.93 -19.09
N LYS A 246 -18.91 20.91 -19.89
CA LYS A 246 -20.19 20.83 -20.61
C LYS A 246 -21.36 20.76 -19.64
N GLN A 247 -21.28 19.90 -18.61
CA GLN A 247 -22.32 19.80 -17.58
C GLN A 247 -22.49 21.12 -16.80
N LEU A 248 -21.39 21.82 -16.47
CA LEU A 248 -21.42 23.13 -15.83
C LEU A 248 -22.11 24.20 -16.70
N LYS A 249 -21.81 24.21 -18.00
CA LYS A 249 -22.44 25.13 -18.95
C LYS A 249 -23.94 24.89 -19.07
N LEU A 250 -24.41 23.65 -19.01
CA LEU A 250 -25.84 23.33 -18.99
C LEU A 250 -26.55 23.90 -17.75
N LYS A 251 -25.83 24.04 -16.63
CA LYS A 251 -26.32 24.68 -15.40
C LYS A 251 -26.05 26.19 -15.34
N ASN A 252 -25.72 26.82 -16.47
CA ASN A 252 -25.36 28.25 -16.57
C ASN A 252 -24.15 28.68 -15.72
N ILE A 253 -23.29 27.74 -15.31
CA ILE A 253 -22.06 28.04 -14.58
C ILE A 253 -20.92 28.24 -15.59
N ARG A 254 -20.27 29.40 -15.53
CA ARG A 254 -19.12 29.72 -16.38
C ARG A 254 -17.92 28.88 -15.94
N ALA A 255 -17.44 28.01 -16.83
CA ALA A 255 -16.28 27.17 -16.60
C ALA A 255 -15.39 27.05 -17.84
N LYS A 256 -14.08 26.89 -17.61
CA LYS A 256 -13.07 26.75 -18.67
C LYS A 256 -12.06 25.65 -18.33
N CYS A 257 -11.62 24.91 -19.34
CA CYS A 257 -10.48 24.01 -19.24
C CYS A 257 -9.20 24.75 -19.65
N VAL A 258 -8.28 24.93 -18.70
CA VAL A 258 -7.02 25.66 -18.90
C VAL A 258 -5.88 24.65 -19.05
N PHE A 259 -4.84 25.00 -19.83
CA PHE A 259 -3.64 24.17 -19.95
C PHE A 259 -2.93 24.00 -18.59
N PRO A 260 -2.37 22.80 -18.27
CA PRO A 260 -2.44 21.57 -19.05
C PRO A 260 -3.83 20.90 -19.03
N ALA A 261 -4.39 20.68 -17.85
CA ALA A 261 -5.71 20.11 -17.64
C ALA A 261 -6.26 20.60 -16.31
N LYS A 262 -6.46 21.92 -16.19
CA LYS A 262 -6.99 22.59 -15.00
C LYS A 262 -8.44 22.99 -15.23
N LEU A 263 -9.28 22.84 -14.21
CA LEU A 263 -10.66 23.31 -14.25
C LEU A 263 -10.73 24.69 -13.61
N ARG A 264 -11.15 25.71 -14.36
CA ARG A 264 -11.41 27.04 -13.83
C ARG A 264 -12.91 27.29 -13.77
N LEU A 265 -13.42 27.56 -12.57
CA LEU A 265 -14.80 27.92 -12.29
C LEU A 265 -14.91 29.41 -12.00
N PHE A 266 -15.94 30.05 -12.52
CA PHE A 266 -16.31 31.41 -12.17
C PHE A 266 -17.63 31.35 -11.39
N LYS A 267 -17.59 31.69 -10.11
CA LYS A 267 -18.76 31.76 -9.21
C LYS A 267 -18.87 33.19 -8.65
N ASP A 268 -20.03 33.56 -8.12
CA ASP A 268 -20.45 34.91 -7.68
C ASP A 268 -19.58 35.61 -6.60
N GLY A 269 -18.38 35.10 -6.31
CA GLY A 269 -17.37 35.70 -5.43
C GLY A 269 -15.92 35.52 -5.90
N GLY A 270 -15.66 35.00 -7.10
CA GLY A 270 -14.30 34.90 -7.66
C GLY A 270 -14.07 33.75 -8.63
N GLU A 271 -12.84 33.69 -9.17
CA GLU A 271 -12.38 32.55 -9.97
C GLU A 271 -11.67 31.52 -9.08
N LYS A 272 -12.06 30.25 -9.18
CA LYS A 272 -11.39 29.12 -8.52
C LYS A 272 -10.80 28.20 -9.57
N THR A 273 -9.49 27.98 -9.51
CA THR A 273 -8.79 27.08 -10.43
C THR A 273 -8.36 25.83 -9.66
N PHE A 274 -8.81 24.67 -10.12
CA PHE A 274 -8.43 23.35 -9.60
C PHE A 274 -7.33 22.75 -10.48
N SER A 275 -6.32 22.16 -9.84
CA SER A 275 -5.18 21.56 -10.54
C SER A 275 -5.55 20.24 -11.22
N SER A 276 -6.51 19.53 -10.64
CA SER A 276 -6.95 18.21 -11.06
C SER A 276 -8.46 18.05 -10.90
N LEU A 277 -9.01 17.06 -11.59
CA LEU A 277 -10.43 16.74 -11.47
C LEU A 277 -10.77 16.13 -10.12
N THR A 278 -9.85 15.35 -9.53
CA THR A 278 -9.97 14.78 -8.17
C THR A 278 -10.13 15.87 -7.12
N GLU A 279 -9.31 16.92 -7.18
CA GLU A 279 -9.42 18.08 -6.30
C GLU A 279 -10.74 18.84 -6.48
N ALA A 280 -11.27 18.88 -7.70
CA ALA A 280 -12.54 19.54 -8.01
C ALA A 280 -13.77 18.71 -7.64
N LEU A 281 -13.63 17.39 -7.38
CA LEU A 281 -14.76 16.49 -7.10
C LEU A 281 -15.73 16.98 -6.03
N PRO A 282 -15.29 17.40 -4.81
CA PRO A 282 -16.24 17.84 -3.78
C PRO A 282 -17.07 19.03 -4.26
N THR A 283 -16.43 20.03 -4.89
CA THR A 283 -17.14 21.20 -5.44
C THR A 283 -18.06 20.82 -6.60
N LEU A 284 -17.69 19.84 -7.44
CA LEU A 284 -18.55 19.37 -8.53
C LEU A 284 -19.75 18.57 -8.01
N GLN A 285 -19.59 17.81 -6.94
CA GLN A 285 -20.68 17.08 -6.28
C GLN A 285 -21.68 18.04 -5.61
N GLU A 286 -21.21 19.09 -4.94
CA GLU A 286 -22.06 20.18 -4.43
C GLU A 286 -22.89 20.84 -5.55
N LEU A 287 -22.30 20.96 -6.75
CA LEU A 287 -22.97 21.49 -7.94
C LEU A 287 -23.82 20.43 -8.66
N GLY A 288 -23.94 19.21 -8.12
CA GLY A 288 -24.74 18.11 -8.67
C GLY A 288 -24.24 17.60 -10.02
N ILE A 289 -22.92 17.55 -10.23
CA ILE A 289 -22.27 17.08 -11.46
C ILE A 289 -21.67 15.71 -11.20
N GLN A 290 -22.06 14.75 -12.03
CA GLN A 290 -21.53 13.40 -11.94
C GLN A 290 -20.27 13.31 -12.81
N VAL A 291 -19.14 13.06 -12.14
CA VAL A 291 -17.85 12.87 -12.79
C VAL A 291 -17.32 11.49 -12.45
N ARG A 292 -17.05 10.68 -13.48
CA ARG A 292 -16.37 9.40 -13.33
C ARG A 292 -14.87 9.65 -13.23
N VAL A 293 -14.28 9.32 -12.08
CA VAL A 293 -12.82 9.35 -11.87
C VAL A 293 -12.33 7.93 -11.67
N ASP A 294 -11.26 7.56 -12.36
CA ASP A 294 -10.62 6.26 -12.25
C ASP A 294 -10.17 6.00 -10.80
N GLN A 295 -10.59 4.88 -10.21
CA GLN A 295 -10.21 4.48 -8.85
C GLN A 295 -8.69 4.45 -8.66
N ARG A 296 -7.96 3.97 -9.68
CA ARG A 296 -6.49 3.94 -9.67
C ARG A 296 -5.88 5.32 -9.45
N LYS A 297 -6.38 6.35 -10.13
CA LYS A 297 -5.88 7.73 -9.96
C LYS A 297 -6.21 8.30 -8.59
N ARG A 298 -7.36 7.92 -8.02
CA ARG A 298 -7.70 8.28 -6.63
C ARG A 298 -6.71 7.65 -5.65
N MET A 299 -6.44 6.36 -5.79
CA MET A 299 -5.46 5.66 -4.95
C MET A 299 -4.04 6.21 -5.12
N GLU A 300 -3.60 6.48 -6.36
CA GLU A 300 -2.30 7.12 -6.61
C GLU A 300 -2.22 8.50 -5.93
N THR A 301 -3.28 9.31 -5.99
CA THR A 301 -3.31 10.58 -5.25
C THR A 301 -3.35 10.40 -3.74
N GLU A 302 -4.10 9.43 -3.21
CA GLU A 302 -4.17 9.16 -1.78
C GLU A 302 -2.82 8.68 -1.24
N LEU A 303 -2.18 7.72 -1.93
CA LEU A 303 -0.87 7.19 -1.57
C LEU A 303 0.24 8.24 -1.69
N ALA A 304 0.13 9.18 -2.62
CA ALA A 304 1.06 10.31 -2.74
C ALA A 304 0.84 11.39 -1.66
N TRP A 305 -0.40 11.57 -1.19
CA TRP A 305 -0.77 12.52 -0.14
C TRP A 305 -0.59 11.97 1.27
N SER A 306 -0.45 10.66 1.43
CA SER A 306 0.07 10.02 2.64
C SER A 306 1.50 10.51 2.87
N ARG A 307 1.59 11.71 3.44
CA ARG A 307 2.79 12.41 3.85
C ARG A 307 3.68 11.42 4.59
N TRP A 308 5.00 11.58 4.42
CA TRP A 308 6.01 10.98 5.28
C TRP A 308 5.80 11.46 6.72
N SER A 309 4.77 10.94 7.38
CA SER A 309 4.65 10.98 8.83
C SER A 309 5.50 9.81 9.30
N ALA A 310 6.82 10.03 9.29
CA ALA A 310 7.61 9.42 10.33
C ALA A 310 7.02 9.97 11.63
N GLU A 311 6.20 9.15 12.30
CA GLU A 311 5.87 9.39 13.68
C GLU A 311 7.19 9.57 14.44
N GLY A 312 7.52 10.82 14.75
CA GLY A 312 8.69 11.15 15.54
C GLY A 312 9.65 12.22 15.01
N THR A 313 9.22 13.26 14.27
CA THR A 313 9.90 14.58 14.43
C THR A 313 9.06 15.74 13.90
N ARG A 314 8.74 16.69 14.79
CA ARG A 314 8.23 18.01 14.42
C ARG A 314 9.34 18.80 13.70
N ALA A 315 9.27 18.90 12.39
CA ALA A 315 9.55 20.11 11.60
C ALA A 315 9.56 19.74 10.12
N GLY A 316 8.93 20.56 9.28
CA GLY A 316 8.93 20.37 7.84
C GLY A 316 10.34 20.47 7.28
N VAL A 317 10.88 19.35 6.81
CA VAL A 317 12.02 19.29 5.91
C VAL A 317 11.66 18.31 4.81
N THR A 318 11.47 18.83 3.59
CA THR A 318 11.61 18.01 2.38
C THR A 318 13.06 17.55 2.33
N LEU A 319 13.32 16.32 2.76
CA LEU A 319 14.66 15.74 2.73
C LEU A 319 15.18 15.75 1.29
N ALA A 320 16.38 16.27 1.11
CA ALA A 320 17.02 16.33 -0.20
C ALA A 320 17.31 14.91 -0.69
N LEU A 321 17.34 14.72 -2.01
CA LEU A 321 17.57 13.41 -2.66
C LEU A 321 18.90 12.76 -2.24
N ALA A 322 19.83 13.54 -1.68
CA ALA A 322 21.09 13.07 -1.09
C ALA A 322 20.91 12.41 0.29
N GLU A 323 20.00 12.91 1.13
CA GLU A 323 19.69 12.36 2.46
C GLU A 323 18.88 11.05 2.36
N MET A 324 18.22 10.82 1.23
CA MET A 324 17.56 9.53 0.95
C MET A 324 18.54 8.42 0.59
N LYS A 325 19.76 8.72 0.10
CA LYS A 325 20.75 7.68 -0.21
C LYS A 325 21.38 7.10 1.06
N THR A 326 21.58 7.91 2.08
CA THR A 326 22.09 7.47 3.38
C THR A 326 21.07 6.59 4.11
N PHE A 327 19.77 6.80 3.90
CA PHE A 327 18.68 6.01 4.50
C PHE A 327 18.60 4.55 3.99
N PHE A 328 19.18 4.25 2.82
CA PHE A 328 19.25 2.88 2.29
C PHE A 328 20.51 2.11 2.72
N MET A 329 21.42 2.73 3.48
CA MET A 329 22.74 2.17 3.82
C MET A 329 23.05 2.13 5.32
N GLU A 330 22.07 2.37 6.19
CA GLU A 330 22.23 2.04 7.61
C GLU A 330 21.76 0.60 7.82
N ASP A 331 22.76 -0.28 7.92
CA ASP A 331 22.69 -1.68 8.36
C ASP A 331 22.36 -1.80 9.84
#